data_AF-A0AAD7BZS3-F1
#
_entry.id   AF-A0AAD7BZS3-F1
#
_cell.length_a   1.000
_cell.length_b   1.000
_cell.length_c   1.000
_cell.angle_alpha   90.00
_cell.angle_beta   90.00
_cell.angle_gamma   90.00
#
_symmetry.space_group_name_H-M   'P 1'
#
loop_
_entity.id
_entity.type
_entity.pdbx_description
1 polymer ?
#
loop_
_entity_poly.entity_id
_entity_poly.type
_entity_poly.pdbx_seq_one_letter_code
_entity_poly.pdbx_strand_id
1 'polypeptide(L)'
;GSFQADSLDPTFSLRWDNITNFHNWLREEQERKCIELRLAKTFPESDGMPHYLRKYRYVCARKGTGGEKKYEKKYPERERKLPSKRTGCECTLTVKEYPGTTTLLGAYKPDHNHEIFEKNLRFTHVPKEVREYI
;
A
#
# COMPACT_ATOMS: atom_id res chain seq x y z
N GLY A 1 17.75 5.65 6.76
CA GLY A 1 18.07 6.61 5.70
C GLY A 1 17.57 7.95 6.14
N SER A 2 18.44 8.95 6.21
CA SER A 2 18.05 10.35 6.40
C SER A 2 17.43 10.90 5.11
N PHE A 3 16.79 12.07 5.17
CA PHE A 3 16.21 12.72 3.99
C PHE A 3 17.23 12.87 2.86
N GLN A 4 18.44 13.35 3.17
CA GLN A 4 19.48 13.56 2.17
C GLN A 4 19.95 12.25 1.53
N ALA A 5 20.14 11.20 2.32
CA ALA A 5 20.55 9.90 1.80
C ALA A 5 19.46 9.28 0.92
N ASP A 6 18.22 9.27 1.41
CA ASP A 6 17.09 8.70 0.66
C ASP A 6 16.74 9.55 -0.58
N SER A 7 16.94 10.87 -0.57
CA SER A 7 16.72 11.74 -1.73
C SER A 7 17.72 11.52 -2.87
N LEU A 8 18.88 10.92 -2.58
CA LEU A 8 19.89 10.56 -3.57
C LEU A 8 19.76 9.10 -4.02
N ASP A 9 18.95 8.31 -3.32
CA ASP A 9 18.73 6.91 -3.62
C ASP A 9 17.70 6.77 -4.76
N PRO A 10 18.05 6.13 -5.89
CA PRO A 10 17.14 5.98 -7.03
C PRO A 10 15.89 5.16 -6.71
N THR A 11 15.89 4.39 -5.61
CA THR A 11 14.70 3.66 -5.17
C THR A 11 13.59 4.58 -4.65
N PHE A 12 13.93 5.77 -4.15
CA PHE A 12 12.99 6.80 -3.70
C PHE A 12 12.72 7.82 -4.82
N SER A 13 12.17 7.33 -5.93
CA SER A 13 11.90 8.14 -7.13
C SER A 13 10.70 9.09 -6.98
N LEU A 14 9.84 8.89 -5.99
CA LEU A 14 8.66 9.73 -5.77
C LEU A 14 8.91 10.74 -4.66
N ARG A 15 8.40 11.96 -4.88
CA ARG A 15 8.49 13.06 -3.92
C ARG A 15 7.19 13.82 -3.89
N TRP A 16 6.74 14.18 -2.69
CA TRP A 16 5.55 15.01 -2.48
C TRP A 16 5.86 16.10 -1.47
N ASP A 17 5.42 17.33 -1.73
CA ASP A 17 5.72 18.48 -0.86
C ASP A 17 5.06 18.42 0.51
N ASN A 18 3.94 17.68 0.60
CA ASN A 18 3.16 17.48 1.81
C ASN A 18 2.30 16.20 1.71
N ILE A 19 1.70 15.81 2.83
CA ILE A 19 0.88 14.61 2.94
C ILE A 19 -0.39 14.65 2.07
N THR A 20 -0.94 15.84 1.82
CA THR A 20 -2.11 16.03 0.96
C THR A 20 -1.79 15.67 -0.50
N ASN A 21 -0.64 16.14 -1.01
CA ASN A 21 -0.16 15.80 -2.34
C ASN A 21 0.09 14.29 -2.48
N PHE A 22 0.63 13.66 -1.43
CA PHE A 22 0.76 12.21 -1.38
C PHE A 22 -0.59 11.50 -1.46
N HIS A 23 -1.60 11.93 -0.69
CA HIS A 23 -2.94 11.32 -0.71
C HIS A 23 -3.65 11.51 -2.05
N ASN A 24 -3.48 12.66 -2.69
CA ASN A 24 -3.99 12.91 -4.04
C ASN A 24 -3.37 11.94 -5.05
N TRP A 25 -2.03 11.85 -5.06
CA TRP A 25 -1.31 10.91 -5.92
C TRP A 25 -1.73 9.45 -5.65
N LEU A 26 -1.88 9.06 -4.37
CA LEU A 26 -2.30 7.70 -4.00
C LEU A 26 -3.69 7.37 -4.54
N ARG A 27 -4.63 8.33 -4.49
CA ARG A 27 -5.97 8.17 -5.06
C ARG A 27 -5.91 8.05 -6.58
N GLU A 28 -5.24 8.99 -7.25
CA GLU A 28 -5.09 8.98 -8.71
C GLU A 28 -4.45 7.70 -9.22
N GLU A 29 -3.41 7.20 -8.53
CA GLU A 29 -2.72 5.97 -8.92
C GLU A 29 -3.62 4.74 -8.76
N GLN A 30 -4.41 4.68 -7.70
CA GLN A 30 -5.38 3.61 -7.46
C GLN A 30 -6.51 3.63 -8.50
N GLU A 31 -7.04 4.80 -8.84
CA GLU A 31 -8.08 4.97 -9.86
C GLU A 31 -7.54 4.61 -11.24
N ARG A 32 -6.41 5.21 -11.64
CA ARG A 32 -5.77 5.03 -12.94
C ARG A 32 -5.43 3.58 -13.23
N LYS A 33 -4.91 2.85 -12.24
CA LYS A 33 -4.54 1.43 -12.40
C LYS A 33 -5.63 0.47 -11.98
N CYS A 34 -6.76 0.97 -11.47
CA CYS A 34 -7.81 0.20 -10.82
C CYS A 34 -7.22 -0.80 -9.80
N ILE A 35 -6.36 -0.32 -8.91
CA ILE A 35 -5.73 -1.10 -7.84
C ILE A 35 -6.09 -0.51 -6.48
N GLU A 36 -5.89 -1.28 -5.42
CA GLU A 36 -6.08 -0.81 -4.05
C GLU A 36 -4.78 -1.03 -3.26
N LEU A 37 -4.15 0.05 -2.81
CA LEU A 37 -2.96 0.08 -1.97
C LEU A 37 -3.38 0.35 -0.52
N ARG A 38 -3.27 -0.69 0.33
CA ARG A 38 -3.66 -0.62 1.73
C ARG A 38 -2.47 -0.40 2.62
N LEU A 39 -2.61 0.45 3.64
CA LEU A 39 -1.62 0.61 4.69
C LEU A 39 -1.45 -0.72 5.43
N ALA A 40 -0.29 -1.34 5.29
CA ALA A 40 0.04 -2.63 5.91
C ALA A 40 0.74 -2.45 7.26
N LYS A 41 1.63 -1.47 7.35
CA LYS A 41 2.39 -1.21 8.59
C LYS A 41 2.82 0.25 8.65
N THR A 42 2.72 0.81 9.84
CA THR A 42 3.35 2.08 10.22
C THR A 42 4.53 1.73 11.12
N PHE A 43 5.70 2.27 10.80
CA PHE A 43 6.88 2.19 11.63
C PHE A 43 7.05 3.55 12.30
N PRO A 44 6.91 3.61 13.64
CA PRO A 44 7.23 4.82 14.37
C PRO A 44 8.73 5.10 14.30
N GLU A 45 9.10 6.26 14.82
CA GLU A 45 10.48 6.66 15.08
C GLU A 45 11.30 5.53 15.73
N SER A 46 12.54 5.35 15.31
CA SER A 46 13.47 4.44 15.99
C SER A 46 14.19 5.21 17.11
N ASP A 47 14.09 4.71 18.35
CA ASP A 47 14.77 5.30 19.52
C ASP A 47 16.27 5.49 19.25
N GLY A 48 16.72 6.74 19.31
CA GLY A 48 18.14 7.09 19.39
C GLY A 48 18.66 8.09 18.34
N MET A 49 18.10 8.13 17.13
CA MET A 49 18.41 9.12 16.07
C MET A 49 17.38 8.97 14.94
N PRO A 50 16.33 9.82 14.87
CA PRO A 50 15.31 9.67 13.84
C PRO A 50 15.81 10.11 12.49
N HIS A 51 16.34 9.17 11.74
CA HIS A 51 16.57 9.38 10.31
C HIS A 51 15.25 9.64 9.55
N TYR A 52 14.10 9.27 10.13
CA TYR A 52 12.75 9.59 9.66
C TYR A 52 11.80 9.69 10.87
N LEU A 53 10.74 10.50 10.77
CA LEU A 53 9.68 10.61 11.79
C LEU A 53 8.75 9.40 11.74
N ARG A 54 8.26 9.10 10.54
CA ARG A 54 7.31 8.02 10.28
C ARG A 54 7.61 7.36 8.96
N LYS A 55 7.40 6.06 8.91
CA LYS A 55 7.47 5.29 7.67
C LYS A 55 6.18 4.49 7.51
N TYR A 56 5.53 4.66 6.37
CA TYR A 56 4.33 3.94 5.99
C TYR A 56 4.69 2.90 4.92
N ARG A 57 4.18 1.68 5.08
CA ARG A 57 4.25 0.66 4.06
C ARG A 57 2.86 0.31 3.59
N TYR A 58 2.58 0.63 2.34
CA TYR A 58 1.39 0.23 1.62
C TYR A 58 1.67 -1.00 0.78
N VAL A 59 0.68 -1.88 0.67
CA VAL A 59 0.74 -3.09 -0.15
C VAL A 59 -0.54 -3.23 -0.94
N CYS A 60 -0.47 -3.88 -2.10
CA CYS A 60 -1.68 -4.21 -2.85
C CYS A 60 -2.65 -5.04 -1.99
N ALA A 61 -3.96 -4.75 -2.06
CA ALA A 61 -5.01 -5.51 -1.38
C ALA A 61 -4.97 -7.02 -1.72
N ARG A 62 -4.48 -7.36 -2.91
CA ARG A 62 -4.28 -8.73 -3.40
C ARG A 62 -3.09 -9.44 -2.72
N LYS A 63 -2.20 -8.74 -2.04
CA LYS A 63 -1.21 -9.33 -1.11
C LYS A 63 -1.87 -9.75 0.20
N GLY A 64 -2.72 -8.86 0.73
CA GLY A 64 -3.25 -8.93 2.08
C GLY A 64 -2.35 -8.23 3.11
N THR A 65 -2.97 -7.70 4.16
CA THR A 65 -2.31 -6.92 5.22
C THR A 65 -2.21 -7.67 6.56
N GLY A 66 -2.70 -8.92 6.63
CA GLY A 66 -2.74 -9.70 7.86
C GLY A 66 -1.54 -10.64 8.01
N GLY A 67 -1.09 -10.84 9.25
CA GLY A 67 -0.11 -11.87 9.60
C GLY A 67 -0.65 -13.29 9.55
N GLU A 68 0.22 -14.26 9.84
CA GLU A 68 -0.13 -15.67 9.95
C GLU A 68 -1.20 -15.85 11.03
N LYS A 69 -2.33 -16.45 10.66
CA LYS A 69 -3.41 -16.70 11.62
C LYS A 69 -3.07 -17.96 12.40
N LYS A 70 -2.96 -17.86 13.72
CA LYS A 70 -2.88 -19.01 14.64
C LYS A 70 -4.15 -19.89 14.67
N TYR A 71 -5.13 -19.61 13.81
CA TYR A 71 -6.42 -20.29 13.82
C TYR A 71 -6.35 -21.58 13.00
N GLU A 72 -6.52 -22.71 13.68
CA GLU A 72 -6.76 -24.00 13.05
C GLU A 72 -8.25 -24.15 12.73
N LYS A 73 -8.57 -24.57 11.50
CA LYS A 73 -9.96 -24.84 11.13
C LYS A 73 -10.50 -26.01 11.95
N LYS A 74 -11.63 -25.80 12.62
CA LYS A 74 -12.37 -26.89 13.31
C LYS A 74 -12.78 -28.03 12.37
N TYR A 75 -12.98 -27.72 11.09
CA TYR A 75 -13.41 -28.65 10.04
C TYR A 75 -12.55 -28.39 8.78
N PRO A 76 -11.36 -29.02 8.66
CA PRO A 76 -10.42 -28.75 7.57
C PRO A 76 -10.95 -29.15 6.19
N GLU A 77 -11.83 -30.16 6.13
CA GLU A 77 -12.52 -30.63 4.93
C GLU A 77 -13.49 -29.59 4.34
N ARG A 78 -13.92 -28.61 5.15
CA ARG A 78 -14.79 -27.54 4.66
C ARG A 78 -13.98 -26.53 3.85
N GLU A 79 -14.21 -26.59 2.54
CA GLU A 79 -13.71 -25.61 1.60
C GLU A 79 -14.51 -24.30 1.67
N ARG A 80 -13.85 -23.19 1.32
CA ARG A 80 -14.56 -21.92 1.19
C ARG A 80 -15.40 -21.97 -0.08
N LYS A 81 -16.65 -21.52 0.01
CA LYS A 81 -17.53 -21.34 -1.16
C LYS A 81 -16.96 -20.39 -2.21
N LEU A 82 -16.09 -19.46 -1.79
CA LEU A 82 -15.44 -18.50 -2.67
C LEU A 82 -13.92 -18.59 -2.56
N PRO A 83 -13.21 -18.54 -3.70
CA PRO A 83 -11.75 -18.54 -3.71
C PRO A 83 -11.21 -17.26 -3.06
N SER A 84 -9.98 -17.35 -2.57
CA SER A 84 -9.29 -16.18 -2.02
C SER A 84 -9.07 -15.14 -3.12
N LYS A 85 -9.39 -13.88 -2.82
CA LYS A 85 -9.02 -12.75 -3.69
C LYS A 85 -7.52 -12.44 -3.65
N ARG A 86 -6.72 -13.13 -2.82
CA ARG A 86 -5.28 -12.87 -2.65
C ARG A 86 -4.43 -13.66 -3.64
N THR A 87 -3.44 -13.01 -4.23
CA THR A 87 -2.45 -13.58 -5.15
C THR A 87 -1.01 -13.51 -4.61
N GLY A 88 -0.79 -12.90 -3.45
CA GLY A 88 0.56 -12.69 -2.92
C GLY A 88 1.32 -11.55 -3.61
N CYS A 89 0.61 -10.60 -4.22
CA CYS A 89 1.17 -9.48 -4.97
C CYS A 89 2.35 -8.78 -4.28
N GLU A 90 3.39 -8.47 -5.06
CA GLU A 90 4.60 -7.81 -4.59
C GLU A 90 4.58 -6.29 -4.69
N CYS A 91 3.57 -5.72 -5.36
CA CYS A 91 3.36 -4.29 -5.43
C CYS A 91 3.33 -3.69 -4.02
N THR A 92 4.27 -2.78 -3.77
CA THR A 92 4.42 -2.09 -2.49
C THR A 92 4.82 -0.65 -2.72
N LEU A 93 4.37 0.20 -1.80
CA LEU A 93 4.76 1.59 -1.72
C LEU A 93 5.27 1.86 -0.32
N THR A 94 6.48 2.39 -0.21
CA THR A 94 7.05 2.83 1.06
C THR A 94 7.15 4.33 1.05
N VAL A 95 6.57 4.98 2.05
CA VAL A 95 6.60 6.45 2.19
C VAL A 95 7.27 6.79 3.51
N LYS A 96 8.16 7.79 3.50
CA LYS A 96 8.85 8.29 4.68
C LYS A 96 8.58 9.78 4.87
N GLU A 97 8.29 10.14 6.11
CA GLU A 97 8.25 11.52 6.61
C GLU A 97 9.53 11.79 7.41
N TYR A 98 10.09 13.00 7.30
CA TYR A 98 11.37 13.35 7.90
C TYR A 98 11.27 14.55 8.83
N PRO A 99 12.09 14.63 9.89
CA PRO A 99 12.10 15.79 10.77
C PRO A 99 12.49 17.07 10.02
N GLY A 100 11.85 18.20 10.35
CA GLY A 100 12.20 19.51 9.80
C GLY A 100 11.84 19.75 8.34
N THR A 101 11.07 18.84 7.72
CA THR A 101 10.55 19.01 6.35
C THR A 101 9.14 18.48 6.24
N THR A 102 8.33 19.12 5.39
CA THR A 102 7.01 18.62 5.00
C THR A 102 7.09 17.64 3.84
N THR A 103 8.24 17.53 3.19
CA THR A 103 8.45 16.68 2.02
C THR A 103 8.45 15.20 2.42
N LEU A 104 7.65 14.42 1.71
CA LEU A 104 7.65 12.96 1.79
C LEU A 104 8.44 12.37 0.62
N LEU A 105 9.20 11.32 0.90
CA LEU A 105 9.86 10.50 -0.13
C LEU A 105 9.19 9.14 -0.24
N GLY A 106 9.00 8.68 -1.47
CA GLY A 106 8.30 7.45 -1.80
C GLY A 106 9.13 6.51 -2.66
N ALA A 107 9.21 5.25 -2.25
CA ALA A 107 9.72 4.15 -3.05
C ALA A 107 8.55 3.27 -3.49
N TYR A 108 8.25 3.25 -4.79
CA TYR A 108 7.13 2.52 -5.36
C TYR A 108 7.60 1.38 -6.27
N LYS A 109 7.16 0.16 -5.95
CA LYS A 109 7.32 -1.02 -6.80
C LYS A 109 5.98 -1.30 -7.47
N PRO A 110 5.80 -0.94 -8.76
CA PRO A 110 4.51 -1.00 -9.44
C PRO A 110 4.16 -2.39 -9.98
N ASP A 111 5.05 -3.38 -9.85
CA ASP A 111 4.84 -4.69 -10.47
C ASP A 111 3.75 -5.50 -9.77
N HIS A 112 2.80 -6.00 -10.56
CA HIS A 112 1.70 -6.84 -10.12
C HIS A 112 1.82 -8.24 -10.73
N ASN A 113 1.56 -9.27 -9.92
CA ASN A 113 1.45 -10.66 -10.38
C ASN A 113 0.01 -11.04 -10.75
N HIS A 114 -0.85 -10.06 -10.97
CA HIS A 114 -2.24 -10.23 -11.34
C HIS A 114 -2.65 -9.13 -12.31
N GLU A 115 -3.74 -9.37 -13.03
CA GLU A 115 -4.32 -8.38 -13.92
C GLU A 115 -4.71 -7.12 -13.14
N ILE A 116 -4.43 -5.96 -13.73
CA ILE A 116 -4.79 -4.62 -13.25
C ILE A 116 -5.83 -4.00 -14.20
N PHE A 117 -6.22 -2.74 -13.99
CA PHE A 117 -7.25 -2.04 -14.77
C PHE A 117 -8.63 -2.73 -14.68
N GLU A 118 -9.39 -2.73 -15.77
CA GLU A 118 -10.78 -3.23 -15.85
C GLU A 118 -10.95 -4.63 -15.26
N LYS A 119 -10.00 -5.53 -15.51
CA LYS A 119 -10.06 -6.91 -15.03
C LYS A 119 -9.93 -7.02 -13.50
N ASN A 120 -9.37 -6.00 -12.86
CA ASN A 120 -9.23 -5.91 -11.40
C ASN A 120 -10.38 -5.19 -10.70
N LEU A 121 -11.29 -4.52 -11.42
CA LEU A 121 -12.39 -3.73 -10.83
C LEU A 121 -13.26 -4.53 -9.85
N ARG A 122 -13.53 -5.81 -10.15
CA ARG A 122 -14.28 -6.73 -9.26
C ARG A 122 -13.58 -7.04 -7.92
N PHE A 123 -12.31 -6.70 -7.81
CA PHE A 123 -11.47 -6.92 -6.63
C PHE A 123 -11.12 -5.63 -5.89
N THR A 124 -11.37 -4.46 -6.49
CA THR A 124 -11.25 -3.16 -5.83
C THR A 124 -12.53 -2.78 -5.12
N HIS A 125 -12.43 -1.91 -4.12
CA HIS A 125 -13.60 -1.37 -3.46
C HIS A 125 -14.35 -0.41 -4.39
N VAL A 126 -15.62 -0.70 -4.67
CA VAL A 126 -16.51 0.22 -5.38
C VAL A 126 -16.98 1.28 -4.35
N PRO A 127 -16.84 2.58 -4.63
CA PRO A 127 -17.38 3.64 -3.76
C PRO A 127 -18.85 3.40 -3.46
N LYS A 128 -19.29 3.76 -2.25
CA LYS A 128 -20.65 3.48 -1.80
C LYS A 128 -21.69 4.11 -2.73
N GLU A 129 -21.44 5.33 -3.22
CA GLU A 129 -22.36 6.01 -4.13
C GLU A 129 -22.58 5.17 -5.40
N VAL A 130 -21.52 4.65 -6.03
CA VAL A 130 -21.62 3.82 -7.24
C VAL A 130 -22.36 2.52 -6.99
N ARG A 131 -22.22 1.95 -5.79
CA ARG A 131 -22.93 0.73 -5.40
C ARG A 131 -24.45 0.94 -5.25
N GLU A 132 -24.89 2.16 -4.94
CA GLU A 132 -26.32 2.49 -4.80
C GLU A 132 -27.01 2.69 -6.16
N TYR A 133 -26.26 2.80 -7.26
CA TYR A 133 -26.79 2.94 -8.63
C TYR A 133 -26.81 1.63 -9.46
N ILE A 134 -26.38 0.49 -8.89
CA ILE A 134 -26.36 -0.84 -9.54
C ILE A 134 -27.35 -1.76 -8.83
#